data_AF-A0A010QXN2-F1
#
_entry.id   AF-A0A010QXN2-F1
#
_cell.length_a   1.000
_cell.length_b   1.000
_cell.length_c   1.000
_cell.angle_alpha   90.00
_cell.angle_beta   90.00
_cell.angle_gamma   90.00
#
_symmetry.space_group_name_H-M   'P 1'
#
loop_
_entity.id
_entity.type
_entity.pdbx_description
1 polymer ?
#
loop_
_entity_poly.entity_id
_entity_poly.type
_entity_poly.pdbx_seq_one_letter_code
_entity_poly.pdbx_strand_id
1 'polypeptide(L)'
;MSGWDPYFARQQSGFNLAGLRNQLDDLAVTAFATKDSETLFDVLDIDDNNDNKLHASIVREEDDLNRVLDATPTAGIRIISVSSARTINPLRITSSVAARLFDRYKVRAEFLRVLLSFGDEPHQSEAGSANSTFVPQGDDAYTLLYKLNFVERNDRSGPDAWSFRHVGVYHQHTPGFDLFILLHCQPASELAETLQDLVEEDGEEETFPEELDDDKSASMVNVFKRDLCSQPAMLHHYILSCYLDNWRAYLRHLGDRFSKVLNTAMVPHAKMDHNVWVTFKSVRELRNTNDLALFASACCQSNLEVTACILSTGKFPAAEIRSMETMLRGYIDSSAVLRQRVDNTVELELQLLTREMKTQIKNTGDVTLKLKDLTENTVDDSAIVRIITIISAIYLPGSFVGSLFGSNYFSFNEKTHKIAIARDFWVFVLVWLILTVFTVAAYYFYTYIGKKKKKATRALTDPGDDVDEDPNNYNKPSPFSPSARQYGVESRSLSSPSRRFSAARKRG
;
A
#
# COMPACT_ATOMS: atom_id res chain seq x y z
N MET A 1 15.32 -30.31 -16.72
CA MET A 1 14.75 -30.71 -15.41
C MET A 1 14.86 -32.20 -15.10
N SER A 2 15.35 -33.06 -16.01
CA SER A 2 15.53 -34.52 -15.79
C SER A 2 16.47 -34.89 -14.62
N GLY A 3 17.24 -33.95 -14.09
CA GLY A 3 18.16 -34.19 -12.97
C GLY A 3 17.46 -34.45 -11.63
N TRP A 4 16.21 -34.02 -11.44
CA TRP A 4 15.50 -34.14 -10.16
C TRP A 4 14.73 -35.46 -10.00
N ASP A 5 14.47 -36.19 -11.08
CA ASP A 5 13.70 -37.45 -11.03
C ASP A 5 14.34 -38.50 -10.10
N PRO A 6 15.67 -38.73 -10.15
CA PRO A 6 16.33 -39.65 -9.23
C PRO A 6 16.21 -39.23 -7.77
N TYR A 7 16.27 -37.92 -7.49
CA TYR A 7 16.12 -37.37 -6.15
C TYR A 7 14.71 -37.63 -5.59
N PHE A 8 13.66 -37.26 -6.32
CA PHE A 8 12.27 -37.44 -5.86
C PHE A 8 11.90 -38.93 -5.72
N ALA A 9 12.46 -39.81 -6.56
CA ALA A 9 12.23 -41.25 -6.45
C ALA A 9 12.81 -41.88 -5.16
N ARG A 10 13.82 -41.25 -4.55
CA ARG A 10 14.49 -41.72 -3.33
C ARG A 10 13.93 -41.13 -2.02
N GLN A 11 13.05 -40.13 -2.10
CA GLN A 11 12.45 -39.51 -0.92
C GLN A 11 11.38 -40.42 -0.30
N GLN A 12 11.25 -40.39 1.03
CA GLN A 12 10.26 -41.21 1.76
C GLN A 12 8.83 -40.69 1.55
N SER A 13 7.86 -41.61 1.49
CA SER A 13 6.48 -41.42 0.99
C SER A 13 5.50 -40.70 1.95
N GLY A 14 5.99 -39.88 2.89
CA GLY A 14 5.14 -39.19 3.89
C GLY A 14 4.67 -37.79 3.51
N PHE A 15 5.10 -37.25 2.36
CA PHE A 15 4.94 -35.84 1.99
C PHE A 15 4.33 -35.70 0.59
N ASN A 16 3.63 -34.59 0.32
CA ASN A 16 3.12 -34.28 -1.02
C ASN A 16 4.27 -33.87 -1.96
N LEU A 17 5.10 -34.84 -2.32
CA LEU A 17 6.24 -34.68 -3.22
C LEU A 17 5.80 -34.23 -4.62
N ALA A 18 4.60 -34.63 -5.06
CA ALA A 18 4.03 -34.19 -6.33
C ALA A 18 3.77 -32.68 -6.36
N GLY A 19 3.18 -32.13 -5.30
CA GLY A 19 2.96 -30.69 -5.18
C GLY A 19 4.26 -29.90 -5.18
N LEU A 20 5.28 -30.39 -4.45
CA LEU A 20 6.60 -29.76 -4.42
C LEU A 20 7.33 -29.86 -5.76
N ARG A 21 7.15 -30.97 -6.50
CA ARG A 21 7.69 -31.10 -7.85
C ARG A 21 7.06 -30.10 -8.81
N ASN A 22 5.75 -29.90 -8.74
CA ASN A 22 5.08 -28.86 -9.56
C ASN A 22 5.62 -27.46 -9.21
N GLN A 23 5.79 -27.14 -7.93
CA GLN A 23 6.39 -25.87 -7.52
C GLN A 23 7.82 -25.69 -8.04
N LEU A 24 8.62 -26.76 -8.01
CA LEU A 24 9.95 -26.74 -8.59
C LEU A 24 9.91 -26.47 -10.09
N ASP A 25 8.99 -27.10 -10.82
CA ASP A 25 8.86 -26.89 -12.27
C ASP A 25 8.43 -25.44 -12.58
N ASP A 26 7.56 -24.85 -11.76
CA ASP A 26 7.08 -23.46 -11.91
C ASP A 26 8.15 -22.41 -11.54
N LEU A 27 8.89 -22.61 -10.45
CA LEU A 27 9.79 -21.61 -9.85
C LEU A 27 11.27 -21.82 -10.21
N ALA A 28 11.64 -22.92 -10.86
CA ALA A 28 13.04 -23.18 -11.22
C ALA A 28 13.65 -22.09 -12.12
N VAL A 29 12.85 -21.46 -12.97
CA VAL A 29 13.32 -20.42 -13.90
C VAL A 29 13.82 -19.18 -13.15
N THR A 30 13.21 -18.87 -12.00
CA THR A 30 13.60 -17.73 -11.16
C THR A 30 14.63 -18.11 -10.12
N ALA A 31 14.55 -19.33 -9.56
CA ALA A 31 15.42 -19.76 -8.48
C ALA A 31 16.84 -20.14 -8.93
N PHE A 32 17.02 -20.66 -10.15
CA PHE A 32 18.30 -21.21 -10.63
C PHE A 32 18.95 -20.37 -11.73
N ALA A 33 20.29 -20.33 -11.69
CA ALA A 33 21.11 -19.79 -12.75
C ALA A 33 20.98 -20.61 -14.05
N THR A 34 21.15 -19.92 -15.17
CA THR A 34 21.23 -20.57 -16.48
C THR A 34 22.63 -21.15 -16.70
N LYS A 35 22.78 -22.12 -17.61
CA LYS A 35 24.10 -22.75 -17.87
C LYS A 35 25.17 -21.77 -18.36
N ASP A 36 24.76 -20.70 -19.00
CA ASP A 36 25.66 -19.70 -19.58
C ASP A 36 26.01 -18.57 -18.60
N SER A 37 25.41 -18.55 -17.40
CA SER A 37 25.71 -17.55 -16.38
C SER A 37 26.83 -18.01 -15.46
N GLU A 38 27.66 -17.07 -15.01
CA GLU A 38 28.72 -17.34 -14.03
C GLU A 38 28.13 -17.96 -12.75
N THR A 39 28.41 -19.24 -12.56
CA THR A 39 28.17 -19.94 -11.31
C THR A 39 29.18 -19.48 -10.27
N LEU A 40 28.75 -19.28 -9.03
CA LEU A 40 29.66 -18.92 -7.93
C LEU A 40 29.20 -19.65 -6.68
N PHE A 41 30.06 -20.53 -6.16
CA PHE A 41 29.84 -21.27 -4.93
C PHE A 41 31.11 -21.27 -4.11
N ASP A 42 30.93 -21.15 -2.80
CA ASP A 42 32.04 -21.27 -1.87
C ASP A 42 31.85 -22.57 -1.11
N VAL A 43 32.85 -23.47 -1.20
CA VAL A 43 32.87 -24.69 -0.42
C VAL A 43 33.99 -24.58 0.60
N LEU A 44 33.59 -24.49 1.85
CA LEU A 44 34.48 -24.36 2.97
C LEU A 44 34.49 -25.67 3.76
N ASP A 45 35.64 -26.35 3.76
CA ASP A 45 35.88 -27.56 4.54
C ASP A 45 36.74 -27.22 5.76
N ILE A 46 36.23 -27.49 6.96
CA ILE A 46 36.90 -27.23 8.23
C ILE A 46 37.24 -28.57 8.88
N ASP A 47 38.53 -28.91 8.91
CA ASP A 47 39.03 -30.14 9.52
C ASP A 47 39.41 -29.90 11.01
N ASP A 48 39.13 -30.89 11.84
CA ASP A 48 39.35 -30.90 13.29
C ASP A 48 40.67 -31.61 13.67
N ASN A 49 41.49 -32.00 12.69
CA ASN A 49 42.82 -32.52 12.98
C ASN A 49 43.68 -31.46 13.68
N ASN A 50 44.51 -31.88 14.66
CA ASN A 50 45.34 -31.12 15.64
C ASN A 50 45.96 -29.74 15.25
N ASP A 51 45.92 -29.33 13.99
CA ASP A 51 46.33 -28.01 13.50
C ASP A 51 45.13 -27.06 13.22
N ASN A 52 43.85 -27.48 13.36
CA ASN A 52 42.65 -26.72 12.97
C ASN A 52 42.77 -26.08 11.57
N LYS A 53 43.45 -26.74 10.63
CA LYS A 53 43.67 -26.21 9.28
C LYS A 53 42.36 -26.16 8.51
N LEU A 54 42.03 -24.97 8.02
CA LEU A 54 40.83 -24.70 7.26
C LEU A 54 41.17 -24.83 5.78
N HIS A 55 40.51 -25.76 5.11
CA HIS A 55 40.63 -25.91 3.67
C HIS A 55 39.44 -25.23 3.01
N ALA A 56 39.58 -23.92 2.81
CA ALA A 56 38.65 -23.19 1.98
C ALA A 56 38.93 -23.44 0.50
N SER A 57 37.91 -23.86 -0.25
CA SER A 57 37.96 -23.93 -1.70
C SER A 57 36.86 -23.07 -2.29
N ILE A 58 37.24 -21.96 -2.92
CA ILE A 58 36.31 -21.16 -3.70
C ILE A 58 36.16 -21.82 -5.07
N VAL A 59 34.94 -22.25 -5.40
CA VAL A 59 34.66 -23.03 -6.60
C VAL A 59 33.80 -22.22 -7.56
N ARG A 60 34.39 -21.81 -8.69
CA ARG A 60 33.74 -20.90 -9.65
C ARG A 60 33.14 -21.61 -10.86
N GLU A 61 33.42 -22.91 -11.04
CA GLU A 61 32.93 -23.69 -12.18
C GLU A 61 32.04 -24.87 -11.74
N GLU A 62 31.00 -25.16 -12.52
CA GLU A 62 30.08 -26.29 -12.31
C GLU A 62 30.82 -27.64 -12.26
N ASP A 63 31.85 -27.83 -13.10
CA ASP A 63 32.65 -29.06 -13.15
C ASP A 63 33.48 -29.27 -11.88
N ASP A 64 34.00 -28.20 -11.30
CA ASP A 64 34.77 -28.25 -10.06
C ASP A 64 33.86 -28.56 -8.87
N LEU A 65 32.65 -28.00 -8.83
CA LEU A 65 31.69 -28.34 -7.77
C LEU A 65 31.27 -29.81 -7.88
N ASN A 66 31.05 -30.30 -9.10
CA ASN A 66 30.81 -31.71 -9.34
C ASN A 66 31.97 -32.58 -8.79
N ARG A 67 33.23 -32.20 -9.02
CA ARG A 67 34.38 -32.91 -8.42
C ARG A 67 34.36 -32.88 -6.89
N VAL A 68 34.02 -31.74 -6.28
CA VAL A 68 33.91 -31.59 -4.82
C VAL A 68 32.76 -32.43 -4.24
N LEU A 69 31.64 -32.53 -4.95
CA LEU A 69 30.51 -33.41 -4.57
C LEU A 69 30.84 -34.90 -4.69
N ASP A 70 31.71 -35.26 -5.64
CA ASP A 70 32.18 -36.64 -5.83
C ASP A 70 33.24 -37.04 -4.80
N ALA A 71 34.05 -36.08 -4.34
CA ALA A 71 35.00 -36.28 -3.26
C ALA A 71 34.28 -36.63 -1.93
N THR A 72 34.85 -37.57 -1.18
CA THR A 72 34.46 -37.79 0.21
C THR A 72 34.97 -36.63 1.07
N PRO A 73 34.12 -35.98 1.88
CA PRO A 73 34.57 -34.97 2.82
C PRO A 73 35.63 -35.58 3.75
N THR A 74 36.78 -34.92 3.85
CA THR A 74 37.83 -35.26 4.83
C THR A 74 37.68 -34.45 6.12
N ALA A 75 36.89 -33.38 6.08
CA ALA A 75 36.67 -32.41 7.15
C ALA A 75 35.51 -32.80 8.07
N GLY A 76 35.59 -32.36 9.34
CA GLY A 76 34.53 -32.51 10.32
C GLY A 76 33.32 -31.60 10.05
N ILE A 77 33.53 -30.47 9.38
CA ILE A 77 32.47 -29.55 8.97
C ILE A 77 32.64 -29.20 7.50
N ARG A 78 31.54 -29.23 6.73
CA ARG A 78 31.47 -28.76 5.34
C ARG A 78 30.38 -27.71 5.21
N ILE A 79 30.74 -26.51 4.76
CA ILE A 79 29.83 -25.41 4.48
C ILE A 79 29.78 -25.19 2.96
N ILE A 80 28.61 -25.34 2.37
CA ILE A 80 28.33 -25.08 0.96
C ILE A 80 27.52 -23.79 0.89
N SER A 81 28.18 -22.70 0.51
CA SER A 81 27.60 -21.37 0.36
C SER A 81 27.21 -21.12 -1.10
N VAL A 82 25.94 -20.83 -1.33
CA VAL A 82 25.37 -20.50 -2.63
C VAL A 82 24.76 -19.11 -2.54
N SER A 83 25.35 -18.16 -3.26
CA SER A 83 24.91 -16.77 -3.23
C SER A 83 24.18 -16.36 -4.50
N SER A 84 23.31 -15.34 -4.40
CA SER A 84 22.80 -14.58 -5.53
C SER A 84 23.43 -13.17 -5.55
N ALA A 85 23.53 -12.55 -6.73
CA ALA A 85 24.10 -11.20 -6.85
C ALA A 85 23.25 -10.13 -6.13
N ARG A 86 21.91 -10.29 -6.18
CA ARG A 86 20.92 -9.47 -5.46
C ARG A 86 19.74 -10.36 -5.09
N THR A 87 18.89 -9.89 -4.19
CA THR A 87 17.72 -10.65 -3.69
C THR A 87 16.84 -11.26 -4.79
N ILE A 88 16.57 -10.48 -5.85
CA ILE A 88 15.69 -10.88 -6.96
C ILE A 88 16.39 -11.73 -8.03
N ASN A 89 17.71 -11.89 -7.94
CA ASN A 89 18.44 -12.70 -8.90
C ASN A 89 18.35 -14.17 -8.50
N PRO A 90 18.40 -15.09 -9.48
CA PRO A 90 18.56 -16.51 -9.19
C PRO A 90 19.78 -16.74 -8.32
N LEU A 91 19.73 -17.80 -7.50
CA LEU A 91 20.92 -18.35 -6.89
C LEU A 91 21.89 -18.71 -8.00
N ARG A 92 23.19 -18.48 -7.80
CA ARG A 92 24.21 -18.76 -8.81
C ARG A 92 24.47 -20.26 -9.02
N ILE A 93 23.47 -21.12 -8.78
CA ILE A 93 23.45 -22.58 -8.97
C ILE A 93 22.54 -23.01 -10.11
N THR A 94 23.03 -23.90 -10.98
CA THR A 94 22.19 -24.49 -12.01
C THR A 94 21.30 -25.58 -11.42
N SER A 95 20.12 -25.79 -12.01
CA SER A 95 19.16 -26.80 -11.54
C SER A 95 19.74 -28.23 -11.55
N SER A 96 20.65 -28.55 -12.47
CA SER A 96 21.34 -29.85 -12.53
C SER A 96 22.26 -30.08 -11.33
N VAL A 97 23.05 -29.08 -10.97
CA VAL A 97 23.99 -29.15 -9.83
C VAL A 97 23.23 -29.19 -8.52
N ALA A 98 22.19 -28.36 -8.37
CA ALA A 98 21.34 -28.38 -7.20
C ALA A 98 20.69 -29.76 -6.99
N ALA A 99 20.17 -30.39 -8.05
CA ALA A 99 19.62 -31.75 -7.97
C ALA A 99 20.68 -32.76 -7.50
N ARG A 100 21.91 -32.66 -8.02
CA ARG A 100 23.03 -33.52 -7.63
C ARG A 100 23.44 -33.32 -6.17
N LEU A 101 23.54 -32.07 -5.73
CA LEU A 101 23.84 -31.70 -4.35
C LEU A 101 22.80 -32.31 -3.40
N PHE A 102 21.51 -32.11 -3.71
CA PHE A 102 20.40 -32.61 -2.92
C PHE A 102 20.40 -34.14 -2.86
N ASP A 103 20.72 -34.79 -3.97
CA ASP A 103 20.79 -36.25 -4.03
C ASP A 103 21.98 -36.82 -3.27
N ARG A 104 23.17 -36.24 -3.46
CA ARG A 104 24.43 -36.70 -2.87
C ARG A 104 24.38 -36.71 -1.35
N TYR A 105 23.88 -35.62 -0.76
CA TYR A 105 23.78 -35.47 0.70
C TYR A 105 22.42 -35.90 1.25
N LYS A 106 21.51 -36.43 0.41
CA LYS A 106 20.15 -36.83 0.80
C LYS A 106 19.42 -35.67 1.50
N VAL A 107 19.57 -34.46 0.97
CA VAL A 107 18.93 -33.25 1.48
C VAL A 107 17.43 -33.49 1.55
N ARG A 108 16.81 -33.11 2.66
CA ARG A 108 15.37 -33.27 2.86
C ARG A 108 14.56 -32.46 1.84
N ALA A 109 13.47 -33.04 1.35
CA ALA A 109 12.60 -32.38 0.37
C ALA A 109 12.01 -31.07 0.88
N GLU A 110 11.78 -30.92 2.18
CA GLU A 110 11.28 -29.67 2.77
C GLU A 110 12.19 -28.47 2.51
N PHE A 111 13.50 -28.67 2.35
CA PHE A 111 14.43 -27.59 2.05
C PHE A 111 14.23 -26.99 0.66
N LEU A 112 13.60 -27.71 -0.28
CA LEU A 112 13.22 -27.12 -1.58
C LEU A 112 12.29 -25.92 -1.41
N ARG A 113 11.44 -25.87 -0.38
CA ARG A 113 10.58 -24.70 -0.13
C ARG A 113 11.37 -23.45 0.23
N VAL A 114 12.52 -23.64 0.89
CA VAL A 114 13.44 -22.55 1.22
C VAL A 114 14.21 -22.15 -0.04
N LEU A 115 14.74 -23.12 -0.79
CA LEU A 115 15.46 -22.83 -2.03
C LEU A 115 14.59 -22.10 -3.06
N LEU A 116 13.33 -22.54 -3.22
CA LEU A 116 12.40 -21.97 -4.20
C LEU A 116 11.83 -20.60 -3.78
N SER A 117 12.16 -20.09 -2.59
CA SER A 117 11.84 -18.69 -2.24
C SER A 117 12.84 -17.69 -2.82
N PHE A 118 13.98 -18.16 -3.35
CA PHE A 118 14.98 -17.31 -3.99
C PHE A 118 14.64 -17.03 -5.46
N GLY A 119 15.22 -15.95 -5.99
CA GLY A 119 14.88 -15.47 -7.33
C GLY A 119 13.71 -14.50 -7.37
N ASP A 120 13.21 -14.10 -6.20
CA ASP A 120 12.18 -13.09 -6.02
C ASP A 120 12.39 -12.33 -4.69
N GLU A 121 11.79 -11.16 -4.54
CA GLU A 121 11.77 -10.45 -3.26
C GLU A 121 11.00 -11.27 -2.21
N PRO A 122 11.36 -11.23 -0.92
CA PRO A 122 10.59 -11.92 0.11
C PRO A 122 9.14 -11.46 0.06
N HIS A 123 8.24 -12.38 -0.30
CA HIS A 123 6.85 -12.04 -0.56
C HIS A 123 6.15 -11.63 0.74
N GLN A 124 5.51 -10.46 0.76
CA GLN A 124 4.90 -9.90 1.98
C GLN A 124 3.88 -10.84 2.63
N SER A 125 3.12 -11.58 1.82
CA SER A 125 2.13 -12.56 2.31
C SER A 125 2.75 -13.84 2.88
N GLU A 126 4.01 -14.12 2.58
CA GLU A 126 4.74 -15.31 3.06
C GLU A 126 5.80 -14.97 4.12
N ALA A 127 5.92 -13.69 4.44
CA ALA A 127 6.86 -13.12 5.40
C ALA A 127 6.84 -13.78 6.78
N GLY A 128 5.65 -14.21 7.20
CA GLY A 128 5.43 -14.88 8.47
C GLY A 128 5.84 -16.34 8.51
N SER A 129 6.26 -16.93 7.38
CA SER A 129 6.69 -18.32 7.32
C SER A 129 8.22 -18.44 7.35
N ALA A 130 8.71 -19.08 8.41
CA ALA A 130 10.11 -19.45 8.54
C ALA A 130 10.50 -20.67 7.72
N ASN A 131 9.53 -21.44 7.19
CA ASN A 131 9.77 -22.78 6.62
C ASN A 131 10.72 -23.63 7.51
N SER A 132 10.64 -23.47 8.84
CA SER A 132 11.57 -24.09 9.77
C SER A 132 11.15 -25.53 10.06
N THR A 133 12.13 -26.42 10.19
CA THR A 133 11.90 -27.82 10.53
C THR A 133 13.12 -28.36 11.25
N PHE A 134 12.88 -28.99 12.40
CA PHE A 134 13.87 -29.78 13.12
C PHE A 134 13.44 -31.24 13.11
N VAL A 135 14.34 -32.13 12.71
CA VAL A 135 14.09 -33.58 12.67
C VAL A 135 15.25 -34.32 13.35
N PRO A 136 15.03 -34.92 14.53
CA PRO A 136 15.98 -35.88 15.09
C PRO A 136 15.99 -37.16 14.24
N GLN A 137 17.16 -37.69 13.94
CA GLN A 137 17.36 -38.87 13.08
C GLN A 137 18.04 -40.05 13.82
N GLY A 138 18.35 -39.87 15.10
CA GLY A 138 18.93 -40.87 16.00
C GLY A 138 19.19 -40.24 17.36
N ASP A 139 20.03 -40.89 18.18
CA ASP A 139 20.38 -40.37 19.51
C ASP A 139 21.20 -39.07 19.46
N ASP A 140 21.96 -38.86 18.39
CA ASP A 140 22.79 -37.66 18.21
C ASP A 140 22.62 -36.97 16.84
N ALA A 141 22.25 -37.72 15.80
CA ALA A 141 22.07 -37.16 14.45
C ALA A 141 20.77 -36.35 14.32
N TYR A 142 20.83 -35.22 13.62
CA TYR A 142 19.65 -34.40 13.34
C TYR A 142 19.76 -33.62 12.03
N THR A 143 18.62 -33.07 11.61
CA THR A 143 18.56 -32.07 10.54
C THR A 143 17.75 -30.89 11.01
N LEU A 144 18.29 -29.70 10.81
CA LEU A 144 17.66 -28.42 11.06
C LEU A 144 17.66 -27.64 9.74
N LEU A 145 16.50 -27.11 9.34
CA LEU A 145 16.41 -26.24 8.19
C LEU A 145 15.48 -25.08 8.50
N TYR A 146 15.75 -23.91 7.91
CA TYR A 146 14.89 -22.74 8.03
C TYR A 146 15.21 -21.68 6.98
N LYS A 147 14.28 -20.75 6.82
CA LYS A 147 14.43 -19.46 6.15
C LYS A 147 14.36 -18.36 7.20
N LEU A 148 15.34 -17.46 7.18
CA LEU A 148 15.38 -16.28 8.03
C LEU A 148 15.16 -15.04 7.15
N ASN A 149 14.12 -14.26 7.44
CA ASN A 149 13.86 -13.01 6.74
C ASN A 149 14.54 -11.86 7.49
N PHE A 150 15.17 -10.93 6.77
CA PHE A 150 15.85 -9.79 7.37
C PHE A 150 15.77 -8.54 6.51
N VAL A 151 16.16 -7.43 7.12
CA VAL A 151 16.36 -6.14 6.44
C VAL A 151 17.82 -5.79 6.48
N GLU A 152 18.29 -5.13 5.43
CA GLU A 152 19.66 -4.68 5.32
C GLU A 152 19.69 -3.35 4.56
N ARG A 153 20.69 -2.52 4.84
CA ARG A 153 20.90 -1.31 4.05
C ARG A 153 21.30 -1.69 2.64
N ASN A 154 20.90 -0.86 1.68
CA ASN A 154 21.35 -1.01 0.31
C ASN A 154 22.07 0.27 -0.14
N ASP A 155 23.03 0.10 -1.02
CA ASP A 155 23.82 1.21 -1.58
C ASP A 155 23.15 1.86 -2.80
N ARG A 156 21.81 1.73 -2.92
CA ARG A 156 21.08 2.31 -4.05
C ARG A 156 20.89 3.80 -3.80
N SER A 157 21.02 4.60 -4.84
CA SER A 157 20.74 6.06 -4.84
C SER A 157 19.24 6.40 -4.76
N GLY A 158 18.38 5.43 -4.46
CA GLY A 158 16.93 5.57 -4.41
C GLY A 158 16.39 6.11 -3.08
N PRO A 159 15.07 6.38 -2.99
CA PRO A 159 14.44 6.89 -1.76
C PRO A 159 14.40 5.86 -0.63
N ASP A 160 14.41 4.56 -0.96
CA ASP A 160 14.38 3.46 0.00
C ASP A 160 15.77 2.86 0.21
N ALA A 161 16.43 3.28 1.30
CA ALA A 161 17.78 2.85 1.69
C ALA A 161 17.83 1.43 2.27
N TRP A 162 16.72 0.70 2.28
CA TRP A 162 16.58 -0.62 2.89
C TRP A 162 16.05 -1.65 1.90
N SER A 163 16.55 -2.87 2.00
CA SER A 163 16.08 -4.02 1.23
C SER A 163 15.63 -5.12 2.17
N PHE A 164 14.49 -5.75 1.86
CA PHE A 164 14.11 -7.01 2.49
C PHE A 164 14.83 -8.15 1.77
N ARG A 165 15.34 -9.08 2.56
CA ARG A 165 16.13 -10.22 2.08
C ARG A 165 15.80 -11.45 2.91
N HIS A 166 16.33 -12.59 2.48
CA HIS A 166 16.25 -13.82 3.23
C HIS A 166 17.51 -14.66 3.06
N VAL A 167 17.81 -15.46 4.08
CA VAL A 167 18.84 -16.50 4.06
C VAL A 167 18.17 -17.85 4.33
N GLY A 168 18.57 -18.86 3.58
CA GLY A 168 18.15 -20.24 3.75
C GLY A 168 19.28 -21.03 4.37
N VAL A 169 18.98 -21.80 5.41
CA VAL A 169 19.95 -22.62 6.12
C VAL A 169 19.45 -24.05 6.14
N TYR A 170 20.30 -24.97 5.71
CA TYR A 170 20.15 -26.41 5.95
C TYR A 170 21.36 -26.88 6.72
N HIS A 171 21.12 -27.53 7.85
CA HIS A 171 22.13 -28.11 8.70
C HIS A 171 21.80 -29.58 8.93
N GLN A 172 22.72 -30.45 8.58
CA GLN A 172 22.64 -31.87 8.88
C GLN A 172 23.83 -32.25 9.73
N HIS A 173 23.54 -32.69 10.95
CA HIS A 173 24.53 -33.16 11.90
C HIS A 173 24.50 -34.69 11.96
N THR A 174 25.67 -35.29 11.81
CA THR A 174 25.92 -36.71 12.03
C THR A 174 27.16 -36.86 12.90
N PRO A 175 27.31 -37.96 13.67
CA PRO A 175 28.50 -38.16 14.48
C PRO A 175 29.78 -38.05 13.65
N GLY A 176 30.59 -37.02 13.92
CA GLY A 176 31.86 -36.74 13.23
C GLY A 176 31.74 -35.99 11.90
N PHE A 177 30.55 -35.54 11.50
CA PHE A 177 30.37 -34.74 10.29
C PHE A 177 29.15 -33.82 10.33
N ASP A 178 29.38 -32.53 10.08
CA ASP A 178 28.37 -31.50 9.95
C ASP A 178 28.34 -30.92 8.54
N LEU A 179 27.16 -30.93 7.91
CA LEU A 179 26.92 -30.30 6.62
C LEU A 179 26.04 -29.07 6.78
N PHE A 180 26.53 -27.93 6.32
CA PHE A 180 25.75 -26.71 6.12
C PHE A 180 25.57 -26.43 4.64
N ILE A 181 24.34 -26.12 4.23
CA ILE A 181 24.04 -25.50 2.94
C ILE A 181 23.42 -24.14 3.24
N LEU A 182 24.13 -23.08 2.85
CA LEU A 182 23.74 -21.69 3.07
C LEU A 182 23.32 -21.09 1.74
N LEU A 183 22.07 -20.64 1.67
CA LEU A 183 21.53 -19.90 0.53
C LEU A 183 21.42 -18.44 0.95
N HIS A 184 22.14 -17.53 0.32
CA HIS A 184 22.12 -16.12 0.71
C HIS A 184 22.16 -15.18 -0.49
N CYS A 185 21.92 -13.90 -0.22
CA CYS A 185 21.88 -12.85 -1.23
C CYS A 185 22.97 -11.83 -0.93
N GLN A 186 23.59 -11.32 -1.99
CA GLN A 186 24.67 -10.35 -1.97
C GLN A 186 26.00 -10.91 -1.43
N PRO A 187 27.05 -11.00 -2.26
CA PRO A 187 28.34 -11.56 -1.86
C PRO A 187 29.11 -10.67 -0.86
N ALA A 188 28.70 -9.42 -0.66
CA ALA A 188 29.21 -8.51 0.37
C ALA A 188 28.15 -8.31 1.47
N SER A 189 27.54 -9.40 1.93
CA SER A 189 26.68 -9.37 3.12
C SER A 189 27.52 -9.69 4.35
N GLU A 190 27.08 -9.28 5.54
CA GLU A 190 27.81 -9.52 6.80
C GLU A 190 28.11 -11.02 7.01
N LEU A 191 27.20 -11.91 6.60
CA LEU A 191 27.43 -13.35 6.61
C LEU A 191 28.53 -13.78 5.63
N ALA A 192 28.54 -13.21 4.42
CA ALA A 192 29.54 -13.54 3.41
C ALA A 192 30.94 -13.04 3.81
N GLU A 193 31.03 -11.84 4.37
CA GLU A 193 32.27 -11.29 4.96
C GLU A 193 32.75 -12.18 6.10
N THR A 194 31.86 -12.54 7.04
CA THR A 194 32.21 -13.46 8.15
C THR A 194 32.74 -14.81 7.64
N LEU A 195 32.16 -15.34 6.56
CA LEU A 195 32.63 -16.59 5.95
C LEU A 195 33.95 -16.42 5.22
N GLN A 196 34.23 -15.24 4.65
CA GLN A 196 35.48 -14.93 3.97
C GLN A 196 36.63 -14.71 4.97
N ASP A 197 36.36 -14.04 6.09
CA ASP A 197 37.33 -13.83 7.17
C ASP A 197 37.84 -15.16 7.74
N LEU A 198 36.96 -16.18 7.80
CA LEU A 198 37.36 -17.55 8.16
C LEU A 198 38.40 -18.15 7.20
N VAL A 199 38.44 -17.70 5.94
CA VAL A 199 39.33 -18.21 4.89
C VAL A 199 40.67 -17.49 4.84
N GLU A 200 40.68 -16.16 4.98
CA GLU A 200 41.86 -15.33 4.71
C GLU A 200 42.97 -15.49 5.77
N GLU A 201 42.64 -15.80 7.03
CA GLU A 201 43.64 -15.96 8.11
C GLU A 201 44.56 -17.19 7.98
N ASP A 202 44.18 -18.19 7.19
CA ASP A 202 45.04 -19.38 6.96
C ASP A 202 46.01 -19.18 5.77
N GLY A 203 45.96 -18.02 5.08
CA GLY A 203 46.68 -17.74 3.84
C GLY A 203 48.09 -17.12 3.97
N GLU A 204 48.47 -16.60 5.15
CA GLU A 204 49.77 -15.95 5.35
C GLU A 204 50.53 -16.58 6.53
N GLU A 205 51.62 -17.29 6.22
CA GLU A 205 52.73 -17.50 7.18
C GLU A 205 53.36 -16.13 7.48
N GLU A 206 52.71 -15.32 8.33
CA GLU A 206 53.34 -14.09 8.79
C GLU A 206 54.49 -14.42 9.75
N THR A 207 55.69 -14.20 9.22
CA THR A 207 56.92 -14.13 9.98
C THR A 207 56.83 -12.87 10.85
N PHE A 208 56.46 -13.02 12.12
CA PHE A 208 56.32 -11.93 13.09
C PHE A 208 57.48 -10.90 13.03
N PRO A 209 57.18 -9.60 12.92
CA PRO A 209 57.94 -8.58 13.61
C PRO A 209 57.27 -8.29 14.95
N GLU A 210 58.02 -8.50 16.05
CA GLU A 210 57.67 -7.98 17.37
C GLU A 210 57.53 -6.45 17.29
N GLU A 211 56.32 -5.91 17.11
CA GLU A 211 55.99 -4.57 17.60
C GLU A 211 54.47 -4.35 17.67
N LEU A 212 54.06 -3.72 18.76
CA LEU A 212 52.70 -3.62 19.28
C LEU A 212 51.83 -2.68 18.44
N ASP A 213 50.66 -3.14 17.98
CA ASP A 213 49.32 -2.67 18.37
C ASP A 213 48.22 -3.19 17.42
N ASP A 214 47.07 -3.57 18.00
CA ASP A 214 45.72 -3.76 17.40
C ASP A 214 45.31 -5.07 16.69
N ASP A 215 45.72 -6.24 17.20
CA ASP A 215 45.32 -7.56 16.67
C ASP A 215 44.06 -8.19 17.33
N LYS A 216 43.01 -7.40 17.56
CA LYS A 216 41.76 -7.91 18.18
C LYS A 216 40.87 -8.68 17.22
N SER A 217 40.88 -8.32 15.94
CA SER A 217 40.04 -8.95 14.92
C SER A 217 40.49 -10.39 14.66
N ALA A 218 41.81 -10.62 14.51
CA ALA A 218 42.34 -11.97 14.34
C ALA A 218 42.13 -12.87 15.56
N SER A 219 42.17 -12.28 16.76
CA SER A 219 41.82 -13.00 17.98
C SER A 219 40.34 -13.45 17.99
N MET A 220 39.41 -12.66 17.46
CA MET A 220 37.98 -13.01 17.43
C MET A 220 37.65 -14.07 16.38
N VAL A 221 38.23 -14.00 15.19
CA VAL A 221 38.03 -15.00 14.12
C VAL A 221 38.57 -16.37 14.56
N ASN A 222 39.74 -16.41 15.20
CA ASN A 222 40.29 -17.64 15.77
C ASN A 222 39.42 -18.23 16.90
N VAL A 223 38.82 -17.38 17.74
CA VAL A 223 37.84 -17.83 18.75
C VAL A 223 36.60 -18.40 18.07
N PHE A 224 36.06 -17.72 17.06
CA PHE A 224 34.90 -18.19 16.30
C PHE A 224 35.18 -19.55 15.63
N LYS A 225 36.33 -19.69 14.97
CA LYS A 225 36.78 -20.94 14.33
C LYS A 225 36.85 -22.10 15.33
N ARG A 226 37.49 -21.87 16.49
CA ARG A 226 37.59 -22.86 17.57
C ARG A 226 36.21 -23.24 18.13
N ASP A 227 35.35 -22.25 18.33
CA ASP A 227 34.02 -22.46 18.87
C ASP A 227 33.13 -23.21 17.86
N LEU A 228 33.32 -22.97 16.55
CA LEU A 228 32.66 -23.69 15.47
C LEU A 228 33.11 -25.16 15.38
N CYS A 229 34.41 -25.46 15.47
CA CYS A 229 34.89 -26.85 15.51
C CYS A 229 34.36 -27.60 16.75
N SER A 230 34.31 -26.92 17.89
CA SER A 230 33.84 -27.51 19.15
C SER A 230 32.32 -27.72 19.16
N GLN A 231 31.58 -26.80 18.55
CA GLN A 231 30.12 -26.80 18.52
C GLN A 231 29.62 -26.23 17.18
N PRO A 232 29.53 -27.06 16.12
CA PRO A 232 29.14 -26.62 14.77
C PRO A 232 27.80 -25.90 14.73
N ALA A 233 26.91 -26.28 15.64
CA ALA A 233 25.61 -25.67 15.83
C ALA A 233 25.71 -24.14 16.05
N MET A 234 26.79 -23.63 16.64
CA MET A 234 26.97 -22.20 16.90
C MET A 234 26.85 -21.31 15.66
N LEU A 235 27.11 -21.82 14.46
CA LEU A 235 26.90 -21.08 13.22
C LEU A 235 25.48 -20.49 13.11
N HIS A 236 24.47 -21.17 13.66
CA HIS A 236 23.10 -20.66 13.70
C HIS A 236 22.94 -19.39 14.54
N HIS A 237 23.66 -19.30 15.67
CA HIS A 237 23.68 -18.09 16.50
C HIS A 237 24.32 -16.93 15.73
N TYR A 238 25.47 -17.18 15.08
CA TYR A 238 26.16 -16.17 14.28
C TYR A 238 25.31 -15.66 13.12
N ILE A 239 24.67 -16.55 12.37
CA ILE A 239 23.75 -16.16 11.28
C ILE A 239 22.61 -15.27 11.79
N LEU A 240 22.05 -15.58 12.97
CA LEU A 240 21.01 -14.74 13.58
C LEU A 240 21.56 -13.38 14.00
N SER A 241 22.75 -13.32 14.62
CA SER A 241 23.34 -12.07 15.08
C SER A 241 23.68 -11.11 13.95
N CYS A 242 24.13 -11.61 12.79
CA CYS A 242 24.43 -10.78 11.61
C CYS A 242 23.26 -9.88 11.17
N TYR A 243 22.02 -10.31 11.44
CA TYR A 243 20.85 -9.64 10.88
C TYR A 243 19.87 -9.10 11.92
N LEU A 244 20.05 -9.44 13.20
CA LEU A 244 19.11 -9.09 14.26
C LEU A 244 19.09 -7.57 14.53
N ASP A 245 20.26 -6.94 14.61
CA ASP A 245 20.38 -5.53 14.96
C ASP A 245 19.84 -4.57 13.89
N ASN A 246 19.78 -5.04 12.63
CA ASN A 246 19.25 -4.28 11.51
C ASN A 246 17.79 -3.85 11.71
N TRP A 247 16.99 -4.67 12.43
CA TRP A 247 15.59 -4.36 12.71
C TRP A 247 15.41 -3.09 13.54
N ARG A 248 16.30 -2.83 14.51
CA ARG A 248 16.24 -1.61 15.32
C ARG A 248 16.41 -0.37 14.45
N ALA A 249 17.42 -0.38 13.58
CA ALA A 249 17.70 0.73 12.68
C ALA A 249 16.58 0.92 11.63
N TYR A 250 16.02 -0.16 11.11
CA TYR A 250 14.91 -0.14 10.19
C TYR A 250 13.62 0.42 10.81
N LEU A 251 13.23 -0.04 12.00
CA LEU A 251 12.05 0.48 12.70
C LEU A 251 12.19 1.96 13.05
N ARG A 252 13.41 2.41 13.41
CA ARG A 252 13.69 3.84 13.59
C ARG A 252 13.49 4.62 12.30
N HIS A 253 13.97 4.10 11.17
CA HIS A 253 13.74 4.70 9.86
C HIS A 253 12.26 4.83 9.52
N LEU A 254 11.44 3.81 9.80
CA LEU A 254 9.98 3.89 9.62
C LEU A 254 9.34 4.95 10.54
N GLY A 255 9.80 5.02 11.80
CA GLY A 255 9.38 6.05 12.75
C GLY A 255 9.73 7.48 12.28
N ASP A 256 10.90 7.66 11.67
CA ASP A 256 11.32 8.93 11.09
C ASP A 256 10.49 9.29 9.85
N ARG A 257 10.16 8.31 8.99
CA ARG A 257 9.24 8.49 7.85
C ARG A 257 7.86 8.95 8.32
N PHE A 258 7.29 8.25 9.31
CA PHE A 258 6.03 8.63 9.93
C PHE A 258 6.07 10.07 10.48
N SER A 259 7.13 10.41 11.23
CA SER A 259 7.26 11.73 11.85
C SER A 259 7.39 12.85 10.82
N LYS A 260 8.09 12.62 9.69
CA LYS A 260 8.18 13.58 8.58
C LYS A 260 6.81 13.88 7.96
N VAL A 261 6.01 12.85 7.72
CA VAL A 261 4.65 13.01 7.17
C VAL A 261 3.76 13.71 8.18
N LEU A 262 3.78 13.28 9.44
CA LEU A 262 2.99 13.89 10.52
C LEU A 262 3.32 15.38 10.71
N ASN A 263 4.60 15.75 10.76
CA ASN A 263 5.00 17.15 10.91
C ASN A 263 4.52 17.99 9.73
N THR A 264 4.59 17.45 8.52
CA THR A 264 4.07 18.13 7.31
C THR A 264 2.56 18.33 7.40
N ALA A 265 1.83 17.34 7.92
CA ALA A 265 0.38 17.40 8.11
C ALA A 265 -0.05 18.33 9.28
N MET A 266 0.75 18.43 10.34
CA MET A 266 0.44 19.20 11.56
C MET A 266 0.79 20.69 11.47
N VAL A 267 1.56 21.15 10.49
CA VAL A 267 1.78 22.59 10.29
C VAL A 267 0.43 23.26 10.06
N PRO A 268 0.00 24.23 10.89
CA PRO A 268 -1.25 24.94 10.70
C PRO A 268 -1.15 25.72 9.39
N HIS A 269 -1.76 25.20 8.33
CA HIS A 269 -1.83 25.89 7.04
C HIS A 269 -2.88 26.99 7.16
N ALA A 270 -2.51 28.06 7.86
CA ALA A 270 -3.21 29.32 7.81
C ALA A 270 -3.18 29.79 6.34
N LYS A 271 -4.31 29.62 5.64
CA LYS A 271 -4.67 30.20 4.34
C LYS A 271 -4.32 29.46 3.03
N MET A 272 -4.07 28.15 3.02
CA MET A 272 -4.00 27.44 1.73
C MET A 272 -5.10 26.42 1.60
N ASP A 273 -5.77 26.47 0.43
CA ASP A 273 -6.48 25.35 -0.19
C ASP A 273 -5.88 24.03 0.29
N HIS A 274 -6.61 23.32 1.15
CA HIS A 274 -6.27 21.95 1.46
C HIS A 274 -6.53 21.15 0.19
N ASN A 275 -5.57 21.16 -0.73
CA ASN A 275 -5.66 20.40 -1.96
C ASN A 275 -5.84 18.94 -1.53
N VAL A 276 -6.98 18.33 -1.88
CA VAL A 276 -7.32 16.92 -1.64
C VAL A 276 -6.13 15.99 -1.96
N TRP A 277 -5.32 16.38 -2.95
CA TRP A 277 -4.07 15.74 -3.35
C TRP A 277 -2.99 15.65 -2.27
N VAL A 278 -2.78 16.69 -1.45
CA VAL A 278 -1.77 16.70 -0.39
C VAL A 278 -2.17 15.72 0.71
N THR A 279 -3.44 15.73 1.13
CA THR A 279 -3.98 14.76 2.09
C THR A 279 -3.89 13.33 1.55
N PHE A 280 -4.27 13.12 0.28
CA PHE A 280 -4.17 11.80 -0.35
C PHE A 280 -2.72 11.28 -0.38
N LYS A 281 -1.75 12.17 -0.67
CA LYS A 281 -0.33 11.83 -0.64
C LYS A 281 0.13 11.46 0.78
N SER A 282 -0.22 12.25 1.79
CA SER A 282 0.10 11.95 3.20
C SER A 282 -0.49 10.61 3.64
N VAL A 283 -1.78 10.37 3.38
CA VAL A 283 -2.46 9.10 3.70
C VAL A 283 -1.80 7.92 2.98
N ARG A 284 -1.39 8.08 1.72
CA ARG A 284 -0.67 7.04 0.97
C ARG A 284 0.68 6.71 1.60
N GLU A 285 1.48 7.72 1.96
CA GLU A 285 2.78 7.51 2.62
C GLU A 285 2.64 6.89 4.01
N LEU A 286 1.62 7.32 4.77
CA LEU A 286 1.27 6.73 6.06
C LEU A 286 0.89 5.25 5.90
N ARG A 287 0.02 4.93 4.94
CA ARG A 287 -0.37 3.54 4.67
C ARG A 287 0.81 2.67 4.22
N ASN A 288 1.67 3.18 3.35
CA ASN A 288 2.90 2.49 2.97
C ASN A 288 3.79 2.21 4.20
N THR A 289 3.92 3.18 5.11
CA THR A 289 4.66 2.98 6.37
C THR A 289 4.00 1.91 7.26
N ASN A 290 2.66 1.86 7.30
CA ASN A 290 1.91 0.81 8.01
C ASN A 290 2.18 -0.58 7.42
N ASP A 291 2.13 -0.71 6.08
CA ASP A 291 2.34 -1.96 5.37
C ASP A 291 3.79 -2.47 5.58
N LEU A 292 4.77 -1.58 5.52
CA LEU A 292 6.17 -1.89 5.82
C LEU A 292 6.40 -2.32 7.28
N ALA A 293 5.71 -1.70 8.24
CA ALA A 293 5.78 -2.07 9.64
C ALA A 293 5.07 -3.42 9.91
N LEU A 294 3.96 -3.69 9.22
CA LEU A 294 3.30 -4.99 9.26
C LEU A 294 4.22 -6.08 8.71
N PHE A 295 4.88 -5.82 7.59
CA PHE A 295 5.83 -6.76 7.00
C PHE A 295 7.02 -7.03 7.91
N ALA A 296 7.61 -6.00 8.52
CA ALA A 296 8.67 -6.17 9.53
C ALA A 296 8.21 -7.03 10.71
N SER A 297 7.00 -6.78 11.23
CA SER A 297 6.42 -7.59 12.30
C SER A 297 6.28 -9.05 11.90
N ALA A 298 5.84 -9.33 10.67
CA ALA A 298 5.70 -10.70 10.16
C ALA A 298 7.05 -11.40 10.04
N CYS A 299 8.08 -10.72 9.53
CA CYS A 299 9.45 -11.26 9.46
C CYS A 299 10.01 -11.56 10.87
N CYS A 300 9.86 -10.64 11.83
CA CYS A 300 10.30 -10.87 13.21
C CYS A 300 9.56 -12.05 13.87
N GLN A 301 8.27 -12.21 13.57
CA GLN A 301 7.47 -13.34 14.06
C GLN A 301 7.97 -14.68 13.48
N SER A 302 8.26 -14.72 12.18
CA SER A 302 8.93 -15.86 11.53
C SER A 302 10.28 -16.16 12.20
N ASN A 303 11.09 -15.14 12.48
CA ASN A 303 12.40 -15.33 13.09
C ASN A 303 12.29 -15.86 14.54
N LEU A 304 11.20 -15.58 15.27
CA LEU A 304 10.92 -16.22 16.57
C LEU A 304 10.65 -17.73 16.42
N GLU A 305 10.04 -18.16 15.32
CA GLU A 305 9.86 -19.58 15.04
C GLU A 305 11.21 -20.26 14.77
N VAL A 306 12.14 -19.55 14.13
CA VAL A 306 13.53 -20.04 13.92
C VAL A 306 14.26 -20.20 15.25
N THR A 307 14.22 -19.19 16.13
CA THR A 307 14.87 -19.29 17.45
C THR A 307 14.28 -20.41 18.30
N ALA A 308 12.95 -20.58 18.28
CA ALA A 308 12.27 -21.68 18.96
C ALA A 308 12.69 -23.05 18.38
N CYS A 309 12.82 -23.15 17.06
CA CYS A 309 13.29 -24.35 16.37
C CYS A 309 14.74 -24.69 16.76
N ILE A 310 15.64 -23.71 16.80
CA ILE A 310 17.02 -23.88 17.26
C ILE A 310 17.07 -24.33 18.73
N LEU A 311 16.27 -23.72 19.61
CA LEU A 311 16.18 -24.14 21.02
C LEU A 311 15.67 -25.57 21.18
N SER A 312 14.74 -26.01 20.31
CA SER A 312 14.18 -27.37 20.37
C SER A 312 15.21 -28.47 20.12
N THR A 313 16.36 -28.14 19.51
CA THR A 313 17.47 -29.09 19.33
C THR A 313 18.11 -29.50 20.66
N GLY A 314 18.04 -28.64 21.69
CA GLY A 314 18.73 -28.85 22.98
C GLY A 314 20.27 -28.78 22.89
N LYS A 315 20.84 -28.46 21.72
CA LYS A 315 22.28 -28.43 21.46
C LYS A 315 22.92 -27.06 21.68
N PHE A 316 22.20 -26.09 22.23
CA PHE A 316 22.59 -24.68 22.29
C PHE A 316 22.50 -24.06 23.69
N PRO A 317 23.37 -23.08 24.03
CA PRO A 317 23.20 -22.25 25.20
C PRO A 317 21.90 -21.44 25.09
N ALA A 318 20.88 -21.89 25.81
CA ALA A 318 19.55 -21.30 25.67
C ALA A 318 19.49 -19.83 26.14
N ALA A 319 20.48 -19.32 26.88
CA ALA A 319 20.54 -17.94 27.33
C ALA A 319 20.69 -16.94 26.16
N GLU A 320 21.57 -17.24 25.21
CA GLU A 320 21.86 -16.36 24.07
C GLU A 320 20.67 -16.26 23.12
N ILE A 321 20.10 -17.41 22.75
CA ILE A 321 18.92 -17.44 21.87
C ILE A 321 17.71 -16.78 22.54
N ARG A 322 17.54 -16.90 23.86
CA ARG A 322 16.48 -16.18 24.60
C ARG A 322 16.68 -14.66 24.59
N SER A 323 17.92 -14.17 24.56
CA SER A 323 18.20 -12.75 24.37
C SER A 323 17.70 -12.27 23.00
N MET A 324 18.01 -13.04 21.94
CA MET A 324 17.54 -12.78 20.58
C MET A 324 16.00 -12.80 20.48
N GLU A 325 15.34 -13.77 21.12
CA GLU A 325 13.89 -13.80 21.21
C GLU A 325 13.30 -12.55 21.87
N THR A 326 13.95 -12.06 22.93
CA THR A 326 13.49 -10.87 23.64
C THR A 326 13.57 -9.63 22.75
N MET A 327 14.66 -9.51 21.97
CA MET A 327 14.80 -8.43 20.98
C MET A 327 13.73 -8.51 19.88
N LEU A 328 13.52 -9.69 19.30
CA LEU A 328 12.50 -9.92 18.27
C LEU A 328 11.08 -9.59 18.76
N ARG A 329 10.71 -10.03 19.98
CA ARG A 329 9.43 -9.65 20.62
C ARG A 329 9.31 -8.14 20.78
N GLY A 330 10.38 -7.49 21.24
CA GLY A 330 10.43 -6.03 21.34
C GLY A 330 10.22 -5.32 19.99
N TYR A 331 10.74 -5.87 18.89
CA TYR A 331 10.53 -5.34 17.54
C TYR A 331 9.10 -5.54 17.03
N ILE A 332 8.46 -6.68 17.36
CA ILE A 332 7.05 -6.92 17.05
C ILE A 332 6.17 -5.91 17.78
N ASP A 333 6.38 -5.73 19.08
CA ASP A 333 5.64 -4.77 19.90
C ASP A 333 5.85 -3.33 19.40
N SER A 334 7.09 -2.97 19.07
CA SER A 334 7.42 -1.66 18.50
C SER A 334 6.73 -1.41 17.16
N SER A 335 6.63 -2.45 16.31
CA SER A 335 5.90 -2.39 15.05
C SER A 335 4.40 -2.18 15.30
N ALA A 336 3.81 -2.91 16.25
CA ALA A 336 2.40 -2.74 16.62
C ALA A 336 2.08 -1.30 17.10
N VAL A 337 2.94 -0.73 17.94
CA VAL A 337 2.81 0.66 18.41
C VAL A 337 2.89 1.66 17.25
N LEU A 338 3.85 1.49 16.34
CA LEU A 338 3.97 2.37 15.17
C LEU A 338 2.71 2.29 14.29
N ARG A 339 2.22 1.08 14.00
CA ARG A 339 1.01 0.86 13.20
C ARG A 339 -0.22 1.51 13.82
N GLN A 340 -0.42 1.35 15.12
CA GLN A 340 -1.53 2.01 15.82
C GLN A 340 -1.45 3.54 15.72
N ARG A 341 -0.25 4.12 15.83
CA ARG A 341 -0.04 5.57 15.65
C ARG A 341 -0.36 6.02 14.23
N VAL A 342 0.03 5.22 13.23
CA VAL A 342 -0.27 5.49 11.83
C VAL A 342 -1.78 5.45 11.59
N ASP A 343 -2.47 4.40 12.03
CA ASP A 343 -3.91 4.23 11.85
C ASP A 343 -4.71 5.38 12.48
N ASN A 344 -4.37 5.76 13.72
CA ASN A 344 -4.97 6.92 14.39
C ASN A 344 -4.75 8.22 13.60
N THR A 345 -3.57 8.39 13.00
CA THR A 345 -3.24 9.59 12.21
C THR A 345 -4.05 9.64 10.92
N VAL A 346 -4.13 8.50 10.21
CA VAL A 346 -4.92 8.37 8.98
C VAL A 346 -6.39 8.66 9.24
N GLU A 347 -6.94 8.14 10.35
CA GLU A 347 -8.32 8.43 10.75
C GLU A 347 -8.54 9.92 10.99
N LEU A 348 -7.65 10.58 11.74
CA LEU A 348 -7.74 12.02 11.99
C LEU A 348 -7.66 12.84 10.69
N GLU A 349 -6.72 12.53 9.79
CA GLU A 349 -6.61 13.22 8.49
C GLU A 349 -7.88 13.05 7.65
N LEU A 350 -8.45 11.84 7.59
CA LEU A 350 -9.66 11.57 6.83
C LEU A 350 -10.90 12.29 7.41
N GLN A 351 -11.00 12.34 8.74
CA GLN A 351 -12.07 13.09 9.41
C GLN A 351 -11.95 14.59 9.15
N LEU A 352 -10.74 15.14 9.19
CA LEU A 352 -10.47 16.56 8.87
C LEU A 352 -10.85 16.87 7.42
N LEU A 353 -10.44 16.03 6.46
CA LEU A 353 -10.81 16.17 5.05
C LEU A 353 -12.32 16.14 4.84
N THR A 354 -13.02 15.23 5.51
CA THR A 354 -14.49 15.11 5.43
C THR A 354 -15.18 16.36 5.99
N ARG A 355 -14.65 16.92 7.09
CA ARG A 355 -15.16 18.17 7.67
C ARG A 355 -14.95 19.36 6.73
N GLU A 356 -13.78 19.44 6.10
CA GLU A 356 -13.46 20.49 5.14
C GLU A 356 -14.37 20.41 3.92
N MET A 357 -14.53 19.23 3.31
CA MET A 357 -15.46 19.03 2.19
C MET A 357 -16.90 19.40 2.55
N LYS A 358 -17.38 19.01 3.74
CA LYS A 358 -18.72 19.41 4.21
C LYS A 358 -18.84 20.93 4.35
N THR A 359 -17.81 21.60 4.83
CA THR A 359 -17.78 23.06 4.97
C THR A 359 -17.77 23.75 3.60
N GLN A 360 -16.96 23.26 2.65
CA GLN A 360 -16.94 23.75 1.27
C GLN A 360 -18.28 23.55 0.56
N ILE A 361 -18.93 22.39 0.72
CA ILE A 361 -20.26 22.13 0.16
C ILE A 361 -21.30 23.08 0.75
N LYS A 362 -21.27 23.32 2.06
CA LYS A 362 -22.16 24.29 2.71
C LYS A 362 -21.94 25.70 2.18
N ASN A 363 -20.68 26.16 2.13
CA ASN A 363 -20.34 27.48 1.61
C ASN A 363 -20.76 27.64 0.14
N THR A 364 -20.55 26.61 -0.69
CA THR A 364 -20.96 26.61 -2.11
C THR A 364 -22.48 26.58 -2.26
N GLY A 365 -23.18 25.80 -1.43
CA GLY A 365 -24.63 25.75 -1.37
C GLY A 365 -25.23 27.09 -0.98
N ASP A 366 -24.70 27.73 0.07
CA ASP A 366 -25.13 29.04 0.55
C ASP A 366 -24.89 30.13 -0.50
N VAL A 367 -23.74 30.11 -1.20
CA VAL A 367 -23.47 31.03 -2.31
C VAL A 367 -24.45 30.81 -3.47
N THR A 368 -24.77 29.55 -3.80
CA THR A 368 -25.73 29.23 -4.87
C THR A 368 -27.15 29.67 -4.51
N LEU A 369 -27.57 29.51 -3.25
CA LEU A 369 -28.86 29.99 -2.75
C LEU A 369 -28.93 31.52 -2.77
N LYS A 370 -27.86 32.21 -2.34
CA LYS A 370 -27.77 33.68 -2.43
C LYS A 370 -27.76 34.17 -3.88
N LEU A 371 -27.10 33.46 -4.79
CA LEU A 371 -27.12 33.78 -6.22
C LEU A 371 -28.52 33.60 -6.80
N LYS A 372 -29.24 32.54 -6.40
CA LYS A 372 -30.63 32.31 -6.79
C LYS A 372 -31.53 33.44 -6.30
N ASP A 373 -31.40 33.85 -5.04
CA ASP A 373 -32.15 34.98 -4.46
C ASP A 373 -31.85 36.31 -5.18
N LEU A 374 -30.57 36.59 -5.48
CA LEU A 374 -30.18 37.76 -6.27
C LEU A 374 -30.71 37.71 -7.70
N THR A 375 -30.75 36.52 -8.33
CA THR A 375 -31.28 36.35 -9.70
C THR A 375 -32.80 36.47 -9.72
N GLU A 376 -33.50 35.89 -8.75
CA GLU A 376 -34.95 36.01 -8.57
C GLU A 376 -35.35 37.48 -8.35
N ASN A 377 -34.56 38.24 -7.58
CA ASN A 377 -34.75 39.69 -7.40
C ASN A 377 -34.34 40.55 -8.61
N THR A 378 -33.55 40.01 -9.56
CA THR A 378 -33.17 40.72 -10.81
C THR A 378 -34.21 40.51 -11.92
N VAL A 379 -35.01 39.45 -11.86
CA VAL A 379 -36.08 39.14 -12.82
C VAL A 379 -37.41 39.76 -12.35
N ASP A 380 -37.40 41.08 -12.13
CA ASP A 380 -38.65 41.86 -12.09
C ASP A 380 -39.11 42.14 -13.54
N ASP A 381 -39.35 41.05 -14.27
CA ASP A 381 -39.69 40.98 -15.71
C ASP A 381 -40.98 41.77 -16.05
N SER A 382 -41.70 42.22 -15.03
CA SER A 382 -42.87 43.08 -15.15
C SER A 382 -42.55 44.57 -15.36
N ALA A 383 -41.40 45.05 -14.89
CA ALA A 383 -41.04 46.47 -14.96
C ALA A 383 -40.54 46.87 -16.36
N ILE A 384 -39.66 46.06 -16.97
CA ILE A 384 -39.08 46.33 -18.29
C ILE A 384 -40.16 46.25 -19.38
N VAL A 385 -41.01 45.21 -19.37
CA VAL A 385 -42.11 45.06 -20.32
C VAL A 385 -43.11 46.21 -20.22
N ARG A 386 -43.39 46.69 -19.01
CA ARG A 386 -44.31 47.81 -18.77
C ARG A 386 -43.75 49.14 -19.30
N ILE A 387 -42.45 49.39 -19.17
CA ILE A 387 -41.80 50.59 -19.72
C ILE A 387 -41.87 50.59 -21.25
N ILE A 388 -41.53 49.47 -21.91
CA ILE A 388 -41.59 49.33 -23.37
C ILE A 388 -43.02 49.56 -23.89
N THR A 389 -44.02 49.02 -23.19
CA THR A 389 -45.43 49.16 -23.56
C THR A 389 -45.92 50.61 -23.45
N ILE A 390 -45.50 51.34 -22.40
CA ILE A 390 -45.86 52.75 -22.22
C ILE A 390 -45.26 53.62 -23.33
N ILE A 391 -43.98 53.42 -23.65
CA ILE A 391 -43.30 54.17 -24.72
C ILE A 391 -44.01 53.93 -26.06
N SER A 392 -44.35 52.68 -26.37
CA SER A 392 -45.04 52.30 -27.61
C SER A 392 -46.45 52.92 -27.71
N ALA A 393 -47.21 52.95 -26.61
CA ALA A 393 -48.56 53.52 -26.56
C ALA A 393 -48.60 55.05 -26.78
N ILE A 394 -47.51 55.75 -26.42
CA ILE A 394 -47.36 57.20 -26.65
C ILE A 394 -46.88 57.48 -28.07
N TYR A 395 -46.00 56.63 -28.61
CA TYR A 395 -45.41 56.82 -29.93
C TYR A 395 -46.41 56.54 -31.07
N LEU A 396 -47.22 55.50 -30.95
CA LEU A 396 -48.12 55.03 -32.01
C LEU A 396 -49.11 56.11 -32.54
N PRO A 397 -49.79 56.90 -31.68
CA PRO A 397 -50.68 57.98 -32.12
C PRO A 397 -49.93 59.12 -32.81
N GLY A 398 -48.73 59.46 -32.30
CA GLY A 398 -47.88 60.51 -32.85
C GLY A 398 -47.43 60.18 -34.26
N SER A 399 -46.95 58.96 -34.48
CA SER A 399 -46.52 58.51 -35.81
C SER A 399 -47.68 58.46 -36.81
N PHE A 400 -48.87 58.05 -36.39
CA PHE A 400 -50.05 58.00 -37.27
C PHE A 400 -50.49 59.40 -37.74
N VAL A 401 -50.60 60.35 -36.81
CA VAL A 401 -50.98 61.74 -37.13
C VAL A 401 -49.87 62.43 -37.94
N GLY A 402 -48.59 62.19 -37.60
CA GLY A 402 -47.44 62.65 -38.36
C GLY A 402 -47.46 62.15 -39.81
N SER A 403 -47.81 60.88 -40.03
CA SER A 403 -47.89 60.31 -41.39
C SER A 403 -49.11 60.78 -42.18
N LEU A 404 -50.27 60.98 -41.53
CA LEU A 404 -51.49 61.44 -42.22
C LEU A 404 -51.39 62.88 -42.70
N PHE A 405 -50.71 63.73 -41.93
CA PHE A 405 -50.67 65.17 -42.17
C PHE A 405 -49.32 65.69 -42.69
N GLY A 406 -48.26 64.86 -42.63
CA GLY A 406 -46.89 65.24 -42.92
C GLY A 406 -46.62 65.80 -44.31
N SER A 407 -47.50 65.53 -45.29
CA SER A 407 -47.37 66.07 -46.66
C SER A 407 -48.24 67.28 -46.98
N ASN A 408 -49.28 67.59 -46.18
CA ASN A 408 -50.29 68.58 -46.54
C ASN A 408 -50.09 69.97 -45.90
N TYR A 409 -49.33 70.08 -44.80
CA TYR A 409 -49.14 71.35 -44.09
C TYR A 409 -47.79 72.04 -44.32
N PHE A 410 -46.86 71.36 -44.99
CA PHE A 410 -45.54 71.91 -45.33
C PHE A 410 -45.48 72.19 -46.82
N SER A 411 -45.64 73.46 -47.21
CA SER A 411 -45.44 73.88 -48.60
C SER A 411 -44.04 74.47 -48.77
N PHE A 412 -43.25 73.89 -49.67
CA PHE A 412 -41.94 74.42 -50.03
C PHE A 412 -42.10 75.42 -51.17
N ASN A 413 -41.89 76.70 -50.89
CA ASN A 413 -42.03 77.74 -51.92
C ASN A 413 -40.69 77.92 -52.66
N GLU A 414 -40.60 77.41 -53.89
CA GLU A 414 -39.37 77.40 -54.70
C GLU A 414 -38.77 78.79 -54.97
N LYS A 415 -39.55 79.87 -54.90
CA LYS A 415 -39.04 81.23 -55.18
C LYS A 415 -38.42 81.95 -53.98
N THR A 416 -38.69 81.49 -52.75
CA THR A 416 -38.22 82.15 -51.52
C THR A 416 -37.37 81.25 -50.62
N HIS A 417 -37.12 79.99 -51.01
CA HIS A 417 -36.34 79.01 -50.24
C HIS A 417 -36.71 78.94 -48.75
N LYS A 418 -38.00 79.14 -48.43
CA LYS A 418 -38.54 79.09 -47.06
C LYS A 418 -39.68 78.10 -47.00
N ILE A 419 -39.63 77.23 -46.00
CA ILE A 419 -40.72 76.31 -45.68
C ILE A 419 -41.84 77.15 -45.08
N ALA A 420 -42.95 77.29 -45.79
CA ALA A 420 -44.13 77.98 -45.30
C ALA A 420 -45.02 76.95 -44.58
N ILE A 421 -45.04 77.07 -43.25
CA ILE A 421 -45.94 76.30 -42.39
C ILE A 421 -47.35 76.86 -42.57
N ALA A 422 -48.30 76.02 -42.94
CA ALA A 422 -49.70 76.41 -43.05
C ALA A 422 -50.23 76.92 -41.70
N ARG A 423 -51.05 77.98 -41.74
CA ARG A 423 -51.61 78.66 -40.56
C ARG A 423 -52.41 77.73 -39.64
N ASP A 424 -52.90 76.62 -40.19
CA ASP A 424 -53.70 75.61 -39.49
C ASP A 424 -52.87 74.47 -38.87
N PHE A 425 -51.54 74.63 -38.75
CA PHE A 425 -50.68 73.65 -38.04
C PHE A 425 -51.12 73.37 -36.60
N TRP A 426 -51.84 74.31 -35.96
CA TRP A 426 -52.43 74.08 -34.63
C TRP A 426 -53.46 72.94 -34.62
N VAL A 427 -54.12 72.65 -35.75
CA VAL A 427 -55.06 71.51 -35.88
C VAL A 427 -54.31 70.18 -35.75
N PHE A 428 -53.09 70.09 -36.28
CA PHE A 428 -52.22 68.92 -36.10
C PHE A 428 -51.93 68.66 -34.62
N VAL A 429 -51.56 69.71 -33.88
CA VAL A 429 -51.27 69.62 -32.44
C VAL A 429 -52.50 69.19 -31.64
N LEU A 430 -53.67 69.77 -31.98
CA LEU A 430 -54.93 69.45 -31.31
C LEU A 430 -55.37 68.00 -31.54
N VAL A 431 -55.30 67.50 -32.78
CA VAL A 431 -55.66 66.12 -33.13
C VAL A 431 -54.72 65.12 -32.46
N TRP A 432 -53.41 65.41 -32.47
CA TRP A 432 -52.42 64.59 -31.78
C TRP A 432 -52.68 64.48 -30.28
N LEU A 433 -52.98 65.60 -29.61
CA LEU A 433 -53.26 65.67 -28.18
C LEU A 433 -54.53 64.86 -27.81
N ILE A 434 -55.60 65.00 -28.58
CA ILE A 434 -56.84 64.25 -28.36
C ILE A 434 -56.58 62.74 -28.52
N LEU A 435 -55.80 62.35 -29.53
CA LEU A 435 -55.50 60.95 -29.79
C LEU A 435 -54.60 60.32 -28.70
N THR A 436 -53.64 61.08 -28.15
CA THR A 436 -52.82 60.62 -27.01
C THR A 436 -53.64 60.50 -25.72
N VAL A 437 -54.55 61.44 -25.45
CA VAL A 437 -55.47 61.32 -24.30
C VAL A 437 -56.34 60.08 -24.45
N PHE A 438 -56.84 59.80 -25.65
CA PHE A 438 -57.65 58.62 -25.92
C PHE A 438 -56.88 57.31 -25.75
N THR A 439 -55.64 57.20 -26.24
CA THR A 439 -54.83 55.98 -26.06
C THR A 439 -54.43 55.74 -24.61
N VAL A 440 -54.09 56.80 -23.87
CA VAL A 440 -53.81 56.71 -22.42
C VAL A 440 -55.07 56.29 -21.66
N ALA A 441 -56.23 56.85 -22.00
CA ALA A 441 -57.51 56.47 -21.39
C ALA A 441 -57.88 55.01 -21.70
N ALA A 442 -57.70 54.55 -22.94
CA ALA A 442 -57.92 53.16 -23.33
C ALA A 442 -56.99 52.19 -22.57
N TYR A 443 -55.72 52.55 -22.39
CA TYR A 443 -54.77 51.80 -21.57
C TYR A 443 -55.18 51.74 -20.10
N TYR A 444 -55.59 52.89 -19.52
CA TYR A 444 -56.05 52.94 -18.14
C TYR A 444 -57.33 52.11 -17.96
N PHE A 445 -58.26 52.15 -18.91
CA PHE A 445 -59.49 51.37 -18.89
C PHE A 445 -59.24 49.87 -19.02
N TYR A 446 -58.35 49.44 -19.93
CA TYR A 446 -57.96 48.05 -20.09
C TYR A 446 -57.32 47.48 -18.81
N THR A 447 -56.39 48.23 -18.20
CA THR A 447 -55.74 47.82 -16.95
C THR A 447 -56.69 47.84 -15.75
N TYR A 448 -57.66 48.76 -15.71
CA TYR A 448 -58.68 48.84 -14.66
C TYR A 448 -59.66 47.66 -14.70
N ILE A 449 -60.09 47.24 -15.90
CA ILE A 449 -60.98 46.07 -16.06
C ILE A 449 -60.24 44.75 -15.78
N GLY A 450 -58.97 44.64 -16.20
CA GLY A 450 -58.14 43.47 -15.92
C GLY A 450 -57.94 43.19 -14.42
N LYS A 451 -57.92 44.24 -13.59
CA LYS A 451 -57.81 44.14 -12.12
C LYS A 451 -59.09 43.61 -11.44
N LYS A 452 -60.28 43.81 -12.04
CA LYS A 452 -61.55 43.29 -11.48
C LYS A 452 -61.73 41.78 -11.70
N LYS A 453 -61.27 41.23 -12.83
CA LYS A 453 -61.36 39.78 -13.11
C LYS A 453 -60.41 38.93 -12.27
N LYS A 454 -59.23 39.45 -11.89
CA LYS A 454 -58.27 38.75 -11.01
C LYS A 454 -58.67 38.72 -9.53
N LYS A 455 -59.54 39.63 -9.07
CA LYS A 455 -60.09 39.60 -7.69
C LYS A 455 -61.25 38.61 -7.51
N ALA A 456 -62.02 38.32 -8.56
CA ALA A 456 -63.13 37.36 -8.49
C ALA A 456 -62.69 35.88 -8.50
N THR A 457 -61.54 35.56 -9.09
CA THR A 457 -61.04 34.17 -9.20
C THR A 457 -60.12 33.76 -8.03
N ARG A 458 -59.71 34.72 -7.18
CA ARG A 458 -58.82 34.49 -6.03
C ARG A 458 -59.56 34.46 -4.68
N ALA A 459 -60.89 34.61 -4.71
CA ALA A 459 -61.77 34.70 -3.52
C ALA A 459 -62.61 33.44 -3.29
N LEU A 460 -62.32 32.33 -3.96
CA LEU A 460 -63.06 31.05 -3.86
C LEU A 460 -62.19 29.85 -3.44
N THR A 461 -60.95 30.08 -3.01
CA THR A 461 -60.06 29.00 -2.57
C THR A 461 -59.18 29.45 -1.41
N ASP A 462 -59.79 29.64 -0.23
CA ASP A 462 -59.19 29.30 1.07
C ASP A 462 -60.20 29.53 2.22
N PRO A 463 -60.71 28.49 2.90
CA PRO A 463 -61.15 28.59 4.28
C PRO A 463 -60.00 28.19 5.19
N GLY A 464 -59.59 29.11 6.07
CA GLY A 464 -58.50 28.90 7.01
C GLY A 464 -58.82 27.89 8.11
N ASP A 465 -57.74 27.44 8.75
CA ASP A 465 -57.73 26.94 10.12
C ASP A 465 -56.60 27.66 10.86
N ASP A 466 -56.99 28.48 11.83
CA ASP A 466 -56.13 29.00 12.88
C ASP A 466 -55.82 27.86 13.86
N VAL A 467 -54.54 27.56 14.11
CA VAL A 467 -54.11 26.76 15.26
C VAL A 467 -52.88 27.40 15.89
N ASP A 468 -53.07 27.87 17.12
CA ASP A 468 -52.06 28.34 18.05
C ASP A 468 -50.94 27.29 18.26
N GLU A 469 -49.69 27.77 18.28
CA GLU A 469 -48.51 26.99 18.69
C GLU A 469 -48.54 26.69 20.19
N ASP A 470 -48.60 25.41 20.56
CA ASP A 470 -48.21 24.92 21.89
C ASP A 470 -46.89 24.11 21.75
N PRO A 471 -45.77 24.56 22.36
CA PRO A 471 -44.48 23.92 22.19
C PRO A 471 -44.26 22.88 23.30
N ASN A 472 -44.93 21.73 23.25
CA ASN A 472 -44.51 20.52 23.96
C ASN A 472 -45.40 19.30 23.65
N ASN A 473 -45.05 18.48 22.64
CA ASN A 473 -45.29 17.04 22.79
C ASN A 473 -44.41 16.16 21.87
N TYR A 474 -43.87 15.10 22.47
CA TYR A 474 -42.98 14.10 21.91
C TYR A 474 -43.72 12.99 21.16
N ASN A 475 -43.00 12.33 20.23
CA ASN A 475 -43.11 10.90 19.87
C ASN A 475 -44.45 10.36 19.32
N LYS A 476 -44.50 10.02 18.01
CA LYS A 476 -44.50 8.63 17.46
C LYS A 476 -44.93 8.58 15.96
N PRO A 477 -44.66 7.47 15.24
CA PRO A 477 -44.31 7.47 13.82
C PRO A 477 -45.51 7.26 12.89
N SER A 478 -45.37 7.70 11.63
CA SER A 478 -46.32 7.39 10.57
C SER A 478 -46.00 6.05 9.89
N PRO A 479 -47.02 5.21 9.62
CA PRO A 479 -46.89 3.94 8.95
C PRO A 479 -47.10 4.06 7.41
N PHE A 480 -46.31 3.28 6.68
CA PHE A 480 -46.51 2.64 5.38
C PHE A 480 -47.39 3.27 4.25
N SER A 481 -46.71 3.41 3.11
CA SER A 481 -47.09 3.58 1.68
C SER A 481 -48.10 2.52 1.14
N PRO A 482 -48.68 2.58 -0.12
CA PRO A 482 -47.91 2.46 -1.38
C PRO A 482 -48.53 3.01 -2.72
N SER A 483 -47.69 3.31 -3.72
CA SER A 483 -47.87 2.98 -5.17
C SER A 483 -46.61 3.43 -5.94
N ALA A 484 -45.75 2.54 -6.45
CA ALA A 484 -45.87 1.58 -7.56
C ALA A 484 -45.39 2.15 -8.92
N ARG A 485 -44.15 1.79 -9.29
CA ARG A 485 -43.59 1.52 -10.64
C ARG A 485 -42.09 1.19 -10.44
N GLN A 486 -41.46 0.17 -11.02
CA GLN A 486 -41.81 -0.96 -11.87
C GLN A 486 -40.52 -1.82 -12.01
N TYR A 487 -40.68 -3.08 -12.43
CA TYR A 487 -39.67 -4.05 -12.90
C TYR A 487 -39.03 -4.98 -11.86
N GLY A 488 -39.39 -6.26 -11.98
CA GLY A 488 -38.69 -7.38 -11.37
C GLY A 488 -37.91 -8.18 -12.39
N VAL A 489 -37.00 -9.03 -11.88
CA VAL A 489 -36.57 -10.39 -12.29
C VAL A 489 -35.58 -10.81 -11.19
N GLU A 490 -36.01 -11.57 -10.18
CA GLU A 490 -35.93 -13.04 -10.05
C GLU A 490 -34.57 -13.57 -9.55
N SER A 491 -34.51 -13.99 -8.27
CA SER A 491 -33.61 -15.06 -7.82
C SER A 491 -34.18 -15.73 -6.56
N ARG A 492 -34.37 -17.05 -6.65
CA ARG A 492 -35.03 -17.91 -5.67
C ARG A 492 -34.19 -18.19 -4.40
N SER A 493 -34.92 -18.20 -3.29
CA SER A 493 -34.77 -18.85 -1.97
C SER A 493 -33.87 -20.08 -1.81
N LEU A 494 -33.32 -20.25 -0.59
CA LEU A 494 -33.61 -21.35 0.38
C LEU A 494 -32.68 -21.17 1.62
N SER A 495 -33.14 -20.50 2.69
CA SER A 495 -33.69 -21.06 3.95
C SER A 495 -32.77 -22.03 4.72
N SER A 496 -32.25 -21.56 5.86
CA SER A 496 -31.68 -22.36 6.95
C SER A 496 -32.68 -22.43 8.12
N PRO A 497 -32.91 -23.61 8.73
CA PRO A 497 -33.71 -23.71 9.94
C PRO A 497 -32.83 -23.81 11.20
N SER A 498 -33.25 -23.04 12.21
CA SER A 498 -32.88 -23.16 13.61
C SER A 498 -33.20 -24.55 14.20
N ARG A 499 -32.30 -25.09 15.03
CA ARG A 499 -32.62 -26.15 16.00
C ARG A 499 -32.08 -25.80 17.40
N ARG A 500 -33.02 -25.69 18.35
CA ARG A 500 -32.83 -25.96 19.78
C ARG A 500 -32.77 -27.49 20.00
N PHE A 501 -31.98 -27.95 20.97
CA PHE A 501 -32.29 -28.93 22.03
C PHE A 501 -30.96 -29.41 22.67
N SER A 502 -30.69 -29.01 23.91
CA SER A 502 -30.66 -29.83 25.14
C SER A 502 -29.58 -30.91 25.18
N ALA A 503 -28.64 -30.77 26.12
CA ALA A 503 -27.80 -31.86 26.61
C ALA A 503 -28.06 -32.06 28.10
N ALA A 504 -28.54 -33.26 28.44
CA ALA A 504 -28.68 -33.75 29.80
C ALA A 504 -27.43 -34.57 30.19
N ARG A 505 -26.84 -34.19 31.33
CA ARG A 505 -26.45 -35.03 32.48
C ARG A 505 -25.73 -36.39 32.26
N LYS A 506 -24.48 -36.42 32.78
CA LYS A 506 -23.74 -37.45 33.54
C LYS A 506 -24.02 -38.96 33.29
N ARG A 507 -22.95 -39.72 32.98
CA ARG A 507 -22.19 -40.66 33.86
C ARG A 507 -21.42 -41.67 32.99
N GLY A 508 -20.21 -42.03 33.43
CA GLY A 508 -19.32 -43.02 32.83
C GLY A 508 -17.89 -42.61 33.07
#